data_AF-A0A803QIS0-F1
#
_entry.id   AF-A0A803QIS0-F1
#
_cell.length_a   1.000
_cell.length_b   1.000
_cell.length_c   1.000
_cell.angle_alpha   90.00
_cell.angle_beta   90.00
_cell.angle_gamma   90.00
#
_symmetry.space_group_name_H-M   'P 1'
#
loop_
_entity.id
_entity.type
_entity.pdbx_description
1 polymer ?
#
loop_
_entity_poly.entity_id
_entity_poly.type
_entity_poly.pdbx_seq_one_letter_code
_entity_poly.pdbx_strand_id
1 'polypeptide(L)'
;MYRYDLRDPFNLRKGWLLWAGIGLAGAIAAISLTGVAVSFFSGETPQRETDALVRLLPLIGSSSISTACLVGITGVLAPILEENVFRGFFLVSLTKWVPTPVAVLISAAVFALAHLTPGEFPQLFVLGAAMGFSYAQTRNLLTPITIHAFWNSGVILVLTFLQLQGYDIKELLQST
;
A
#
# COMPACT_ATOMS: atom_id res chain seq x y z
N MET A 1 -23.62 0.07 -4.10
CA MET A 1 -23.31 1.49 -3.82
C MET A 1 -22.14 1.51 -2.85
N TYR A 2 -21.00 2.06 -3.25
CA TYR A 2 -19.80 2.17 -2.41
C TYR A 2 -20.08 3.14 -1.26
N ARG A 3 -19.56 2.87 -0.06
CA ARG A 3 -19.90 3.63 1.14
C ARG A 3 -18.65 4.12 1.86
N TYR A 4 -18.75 5.34 2.36
CA TYR A 4 -17.90 5.91 3.39
C TYR A 4 -18.74 5.91 4.67
N ASP A 5 -18.47 4.99 5.59
CA ASP A 5 -19.23 4.88 6.84
C ASP A 5 -18.30 5.05 8.04
N LEU A 6 -18.47 6.14 8.79
CA LEU A 6 -17.65 6.42 9.97
C LEU A 6 -18.13 5.68 11.22
N ARG A 7 -19.33 5.08 11.16
CA ARG A 7 -19.97 4.43 12.32
C ARG A 7 -19.28 3.13 12.69
N ASP A 8 -19.38 2.80 13.98
CA ASP A 8 -18.91 1.55 14.59
C ASP A 8 -17.48 1.13 14.16
N PRO A 9 -16.45 2.01 14.28
CA PRO A 9 -15.11 1.78 13.72
C PRO A 9 -14.43 0.49 14.19
N PHE A 10 -14.80 0.01 15.38
CA PHE A 10 -14.21 -1.18 16.02
C PHE A 10 -15.14 -2.40 16.03
N ASN A 11 -16.23 -2.39 15.26
CA ASN A 11 -17.11 -3.55 15.16
C ASN A 11 -16.36 -4.78 14.59
N LEU A 12 -16.47 -5.93 15.25
CA LEU A 12 -15.73 -7.14 14.83
C LEU A 12 -16.09 -7.62 13.41
N ARG A 13 -17.32 -7.40 12.95
CA ARG A 13 -17.76 -7.87 11.63
C ARG A 13 -17.45 -6.88 10.51
N LYS A 14 -17.61 -5.59 10.75
CA LYS A 14 -17.57 -4.55 9.70
C LYS A 14 -16.86 -3.25 10.10
N GLY A 15 -16.21 -3.23 11.26
CA GLY A 15 -15.56 -2.05 11.82
C GLY A 15 -14.40 -1.62 10.93
N TRP A 16 -14.53 -0.46 10.30
CA TRP A 16 -13.64 -0.07 9.23
C TRP A 16 -12.20 0.14 9.71
N LEU A 17 -12.03 0.63 10.94
CA LEU A 17 -10.74 0.93 11.55
C LEU A 17 -10.09 -0.34 12.10
N LEU A 18 -10.88 -1.23 12.71
CA LEU A 18 -10.40 -2.55 13.15
C LEU A 18 -9.85 -3.35 11.97
N TRP A 19 -10.62 -3.46 10.89
CA TRP A 19 -10.20 -4.19 9.69
C TRP A 19 -9.09 -3.46 8.92
N ALA A 20 -8.96 -2.14 9.06
CA ALA A 20 -7.79 -1.43 8.57
C ALA A 20 -6.53 -1.83 9.34
N GLY A 21 -6.60 -1.88 10.68
CA GLY A 21 -5.49 -2.35 11.52
C GLY A 21 -5.10 -3.80 11.23
N ILE A 22 -6.08 -4.72 11.17
CA ILE A 22 -5.84 -6.13 10.82
C ILE A 22 -5.23 -6.25 9.42
N GLY A 23 -5.79 -5.54 8.44
CA GLY A 23 -5.32 -5.55 7.07
C GLY A 23 -3.89 -5.02 6.93
N LEU A 24 -3.56 -3.93 7.63
CA LEU A 24 -2.22 -3.34 7.63
C LEU A 24 -1.20 -4.26 8.29
N ALA A 25 -1.51 -4.81 9.47
CA ALA A 25 -0.63 -5.75 10.16
C ALA A 25 -0.40 -7.02 9.32
N GLY A 26 -1.47 -7.56 8.72
CA GLY A 26 -1.40 -8.68 7.80
C GLY A 26 -0.56 -8.38 6.56
N ALA A 27 -0.71 -7.18 5.97
CA ALA A 27 0.08 -6.74 4.83
C ALA A 27 1.57 -6.63 5.18
N ILE A 28 1.92 -5.99 6.30
CA ILE A 28 3.32 -5.90 6.77
C ILE A 28 3.92 -7.30 6.95
N ALA A 29 3.23 -8.20 7.65
CA ALA A 29 3.73 -9.56 7.86
C ALA A 29 3.90 -10.32 6.52
N ALA A 30 2.92 -10.23 5.63
CA ALA A 30 2.96 -10.91 4.33
C ALA A 30 4.03 -10.34 3.40
N ILE A 31 4.25 -9.03 3.39
CA ILE A 31 5.31 -8.36 2.61
C ILE A 31 6.68 -8.78 3.13
N SER A 32 6.90 -8.78 4.46
CA SER A 32 8.14 -9.26 5.07
C SER A 32 8.42 -10.72 4.72
N LEU A 33 7.41 -11.59 4.81
CA LEU A 33 7.55 -13.01 4.43
C LEU A 33 7.83 -13.18 2.93
N THR A 34 7.17 -12.39 2.09
CA THR A 34 7.40 -12.42 0.63
C THR A 34 8.81 -11.98 0.30
N GLY A 35 9.32 -10.92 0.96
CA GLY A 35 10.71 -10.48 0.82
C GLY A 35 11.69 -11.59 1.16
N VAL A 36 11.51 -12.23 2.31
CA VAL A 36 12.33 -13.38 2.74
C VAL A 36 12.28 -14.52 1.72
N ALA A 37 11.08 -14.90 1.26
CA ALA A 37 10.91 -15.97 0.28
C ALA A 37 11.62 -15.65 -1.04
N VAL A 38 11.43 -14.44 -1.56
CA VAL A 38 12.08 -14.00 -2.80
C VAL A 38 13.61 -14.05 -2.68
N SER A 39 14.18 -13.61 -1.55
CA SER A 39 15.63 -13.71 -1.30
C SER A 39 16.13 -15.15 -1.31
N PHE A 40 15.39 -16.08 -0.69
CA PHE A 40 15.74 -17.50 -0.69
C PHE A 40 15.75 -18.13 -2.08
N PHE A 41 14.80 -17.75 -2.95
CA PHE A 41 14.71 -18.32 -4.31
C PHE A 41 15.65 -17.64 -5.32
N SER A 42 15.91 -16.35 -5.15
CA SER A 42 16.63 -15.55 -6.15
C SER A 42 18.14 -15.49 -5.86
N GLY A 43 18.57 -15.78 -4.63
CA GLY A 43 19.98 -15.65 -4.22
C GLY A 43 20.48 -14.20 -4.15
N GLU A 44 19.63 -13.23 -4.49
CA GLU A 44 19.86 -11.80 -4.45
C GLU A 44 18.99 -11.19 -3.34
N THR A 45 19.49 -10.15 -2.68
CA THR A 45 18.65 -9.32 -1.81
C THR A 45 17.61 -8.59 -2.66
N PRO A 46 16.39 -8.33 -2.15
CA PRO A 46 15.34 -7.70 -2.95
C PRO A 46 15.71 -6.23 -3.20
N GLN A 47 16.45 -5.95 -4.27
CA GLN A 47 16.84 -4.61 -4.72
C GLN A 47 15.66 -3.82 -5.32
N ARG A 48 14.45 -4.02 -4.78
CA ARG A 48 13.19 -3.81 -5.50
C ARG A 48 12.31 -2.67 -4.97
N GLU A 49 12.58 -2.13 -3.79
CA GLU A 49 11.87 -0.92 -3.30
C GLU A 49 12.56 0.39 -3.72
N THR A 50 13.70 0.30 -4.41
CA THR A 50 14.56 1.47 -4.62
C THR A 50 14.07 2.34 -5.76
N ASP A 51 13.47 1.82 -6.82
CA ASP A 51 13.28 2.61 -8.04
C ASP A 51 12.21 3.71 -7.91
N ALA A 52 11.06 3.42 -7.30
CA ALA A 52 10.05 4.44 -7.05
C ALA A 52 10.48 5.36 -5.89
N LEU A 53 11.01 4.79 -4.81
CA LEU A 53 11.42 5.57 -3.64
C LEU A 53 12.61 6.48 -3.94
N VAL A 54 13.63 6.02 -4.68
CA VAL A 54 14.80 6.81 -5.09
C VAL A 54 14.41 8.00 -5.97
N ARG A 55 13.35 7.87 -6.78
CA ARG A 55 12.81 9.01 -7.56
C ARG A 55 12.17 10.07 -6.66
N LEU A 56 11.65 9.68 -5.51
CA LEU A 56 11.03 10.57 -4.54
C LEU A 56 12.02 11.14 -3.52
N LEU A 57 13.17 10.48 -3.30
CA LEU A 57 14.22 10.94 -2.37
C LEU A 57 14.64 12.40 -2.56
N PRO A 58 14.81 12.95 -3.77
CA PRO A 58 15.18 14.36 -3.93
C PRO A 58 14.13 15.35 -3.40
N LEU A 59 12.87 14.92 -3.29
CA LEU A 59 11.79 15.73 -2.73
C LEU A 59 11.76 15.60 -1.20
N ILE A 60 12.07 14.41 -0.68
CA ILE A 60 12.15 14.13 0.75
C ILE A 60 13.33 14.93 1.35
N GLY A 61 13.03 15.76 2.34
CA GLY A 61 14.05 16.55 3.05
C GLY A 61 14.59 17.76 2.28
N SER A 62 14.08 18.06 1.08
CA SER A 62 14.43 19.28 0.34
C SER A 62 13.93 20.55 1.05
N SER A 63 12.74 20.48 1.63
CA SER A 63 12.15 21.49 2.51
C SER A 63 10.96 20.88 3.26
N SER A 64 10.60 21.45 4.42
CA SER A 64 9.42 21.01 5.18
C SER A 64 8.13 21.08 4.35
N ILE A 65 8.02 22.07 3.46
CA ILE A 65 6.87 22.25 2.58
C ILE A 65 6.82 21.14 1.53
N SER A 66 7.94 20.80 0.89
CA SER A 66 7.99 19.73 -0.10
C SER A 66 7.62 18.37 0.50
N THR A 67 8.17 18.04 1.67
CA THR A 67 7.81 16.81 2.37
C THR A 67 6.33 16.79 2.76
N ALA A 68 5.78 17.90 3.26
CA ALA A 68 4.36 18.01 3.59
C ALA A 68 3.45 17.84 2.36
N CYS A 69 3.81 18.46 1.23
CA CYS A 69 3.11 18.29 -0.04
C CYS A 69 3.18 16.83 -0.54
N LEU A 70 4.35 16.20 -0.43
CA LEU A 70 4.52 14.80 -0.82
C LEU A 70 3.58 13.90 0.00
N VAL A 71 3.60 14.01 1.34
CA VAL A 71 2.70 13.25 2.23
C VAL A 71 1.23 13.55 1.92
N GLY A 72 0.86 14.81 1.64
CA GLY A 72 -0.51 15.14 1.27
C GLY A 72 -0.97 14.48 -0.03
N ILE A 73 -0.11 14.46 -1.05
CA ILE A 73 -0.44 13.85 -2.35
C ILE A 73 -0.46 12.33 -2.25
N THR A 74 0.63 11.72 -1.78
CA THR A 74 0.80 10.25 -1.78
C THR A 74 0.09 9.57 -0.62
N GLY A 75 -0.08 10.26 0.51
CA GLY A 75 -0.71 9.74 1.71
C GLY A 75 -2.22 10.02 1.79
N VAL A 76 -2.76 10.96 1.00
CA VAL A 76 -4.18 11.29 1.03
C VAL A 76 -4.83 11.23 -0.35
N LEU A 77 -4.36 12.07 -1.29
CA LEU A 77 -5.04 12.21 -2.59
C LEU A 77 -4.96 10.93 -3.43
N ALA A 78 -3.78 10.33 -3.55
CA ALA A 78 -3.57 9.09 -4.29
C ALA A 78 -4.37 7.92 -3.70
N PRO A 79 -4.30 7.61 -2.39
CA PRO A 79 -5.12 6.58 -1.76
C PRO A 79 -6.62 6.76 -2.01
N ILE A 80 -7.15 7.99 -1.89
CA ILE A 80 -8.56 8.24 -2.16
C ILE A 80 -8.86 7.90 -3.63
N LEU A 81 -8.11 8.45 -4.58
CA LEU A 81 -8.38 8.25 -6.00
C LEU A 81 -8.27 6.77 -6.39
N GLU A 82 -7.17 6.13 -6.04
CA GLU A 82 -6.86 4.76 -6.40
C GLU A 82 -7.86 3.78 -5.78
N GLU A 83 -8.20 3.92 -4.50
CA GLU A 83 -9.15 3.00 -3.87
C GLU A 83 -10.58 3.16 -4.43
N ASN A 84 -10.98 4.37 -4.86
CA ASN A 84 -12.24 4.53 -5.57
C ASN A 84 -12.24 3.78 -6.91
N VAL A 85 -11.14 3.82 -7.66
CA VAL A 85 -11.02 3.14 -8.95
C VAL A 85 -10.93 1.63 -8.77
N PHE A 86 -9.98 1.14 -7.96
CA PHE A 86 -9.68 -0.29 -7.85
C PHE A 86 -10.66 -1.05 -6.96
N ARG A 87 -11.07 -0.48 -5.81
CA ARG A 87 -11.92 -1.19 -4.82
C ARG A 87 -13.37 -0.79 -4.98
N GLY A 88 -13.62 0.51 -5.17
CA GLY A 88 -14.95 1.04 -5.46
C GLY A 88 -15.48 0.49 -6.77
N PHE A 89 -14.82 0.80 -7.88
CA PHE A 89 -15.35 0.47 -9.20
C PHE A 89 -14.92 -0.91 -9.71
N PHE A 90 -13.63 -1.17 -9.84
CA PHE A 90 -13.11 -2.33 -10.57
C PHE A 90 -13.40 -3.66 -9.86
N LEU A 91 -13.04 -3.79 -8.58
CA LEU A 91 -13.30 -4.98 -7.78
C LEU A 91 -14.80 -5.29 -7.70
N VAL A 92 -15.64 -4.30 -7.38
CA VAL A 92 -17.09 -4.50 -7.32
C VAL A 92 -17.65 -4.96 -8.67
N SER A 93 -17.16 -4.41 -9.77
CA SER A 93 -17.56 -4.84 -11.12
C SER A 93 -17.14 -6.29 -11.40
N LEU A 94 -15.92 -6.69 -11.03
CA LEU A 94 -15.43 -8.06 -11.18
C LEU A 94 -16.23 -9.08 -10.37
N THR A 95 -16.69 -8.72 -9.16
CA THR A 95 -17.50 -9.64 -8.33
C THR A 95 -18.84 -10.03 -8.93
N LYS A 96 -19.26 -9.39 -10.04
CA LYS A 96 -20.45 -9.80 -10.82
C LYS A 96 -20.17 -11.01 -11.72
N TRP A 97 -18.91 -11.29 -12.01
CA TRP A 97 -18.49 -12.28 -13.01
C TRP A 97 -17.71 -13.44 -12.39
N VAL A 98 -16.95 -13.19 -11.31
CA VAL A 98 -16.12 -14.21 -10.65
C VAL A 98 -16.30 -14.18 -9.13
N PRO A 99 -15.99 -15.27 -8.40
CA PRO A 99 -16.05 -15.31 -6.95
C PRO A 99 -15.19 -14.23 -6.30
N THR A 100 -15.61 -13.74 -5.13
CA THR A 100 -14.95 -12.62 -4.44
C THR A 100 -13.43 -12.79 -4.25
N PRO A 101 -12.91 -13.94 -3.80
CA PRO A 101 -11.45 -14.10 -3.67
C PRO A 101 -10.73 -13.94 -5.01
N VAL A 102 -11.29 -14.49 -6.09
CA VAL A 102 -10.71 -14.38 -7.44
C VAL A 102 -10.74 -12.93 -7.92
N ALA A 103 -11.86 -12.22 -7.69
CA ALA A 103 -11.98 -10.79 -8.03
C ALA A 103 -10.95 -9.94 -7.27
N VAL A 104 -10.68 -10.25 -6.00
CA VAL A 104 -9.64 -9.57 -5.19
C VAL A 104 -8.26 -9.80 -5.78
N LEU A 105 -7.91 -11.03 -6.13
CA LEU A 105 -6.59 -11.35 -6.69
C LEU A 105 -6.39 -10.69 -8.06
N ILE A 106 -7.42 -10.69 -8.92
CA ILE A 106 -7.35 -9.99 -10.22
C ILE A 106 -7.19 -8.48 -10.00
N SER A 107 -7.98 -7.87 -9.12
CA SER A 107 -7.89 -6.44 -8.82
C SER A 107 -6.51 -6.07 -8.26
N ALA A 108 -5.96 -6.89 -7.35
CA ALA A 108 -4.62 -6.69 -6.80
C ALA A 108 -3.52 -6.80 -7.86
N ALA A 109 -3.62 -7.75 -8.80
CA ALA A 109 -2.68 -7.88 -9.90
C ALA A 109 -2.71 -6.66 -10.83
N VAL A 110 -3.90 -6.19 -11.20
CA VAL A 110 -4.05 -5.00 -12.05
C VAL A 110 -3.56 -3.74 -11.34
N PHE A 111 -3.83 -3.62 -10.03
CA PHE A 111 -3.27 -2.55 -9.19
C PHE A 111 -1.73 -2.54 -9.22
N ALA A 112 -1.09 -3.68 -8.97
CA ALA A 112 0.36 -3.81 -9.00
C ALA A 112 0.96 -3.51 -10.38
N LEU A 113 0.33 -3.99 -11.47
CA LEU A 113 0.79 -3.72 -12.83
C LEU A 113 0.66 -2.24 -13.22
N ALA A 114 -0.37 -1.54 -12.73
CA ALA A 114 -0.60 -0.13 -13.02
C ALA A 114 0.49 0.80 -12.45
N HIS A 115 1.29 0.32 -11.49
CA HIS A 115 2.43 1.07 -10.94
C HIS A 115 3.65 1.06 -11.86
N LEU A 116 3.69 0.19 -12.87
CA LEU A 116 4.77 0.10 -13.85
C LEU A 116 6.16 -0.09 -13.22
N THR A 117 6.21 -0.70 -12.03
CA THR A 117 7.42 -1.08 -11.30
C THR A 117 7.45 -2.60 -11.14
N PRO A 118 7.92 -3.37 -12.17
CA PRO A 118 7.97 -4.83 -12.11
C PRO A 118 8.75 -5.36 -10.91
N GLY A 119 9.69 -4.55 -10.40
CA GLY A 119 10.41 -4.78 -9.17
C GLY A 119 9.51 -4.95 -7.95
N GLU A 120 8.55 -4.05 -7.79
CA GLU A 120 7.69 -3.93 -6.60
C GLU A 120 6.42 -4.78 -6.72
N PHE A 121 6.25 -5.52 -7.83
CA PHE A 121 5.03 -6.26 -8.11
C PHE A 121 4.61 -7.19 -6.96
N PRO A 122 5.48 -8.04 -6.37
CA PRO A 122 5.08 -8.92 -5.27
C PRO A 122 4.52 -8.15 -4.06
N GLN A 123 5.18 -7.06 -3.67
CA GLN A 123 4.81 -6.24 -2.53
C GLN A 123 3.50 -5.49 -2.79
N LEU A 124 3.37 -4.86 -3.96
CA LEU A 124 2.15 -4.16 -4.39
C LEU A 124 0.96 -5.11 -4.56
N PHE A 125 1.21 -6.33 -5.04
CA PHE A 125 0.18 -7.36 -5.14
C PHE A 125 -0.32 -7.77 -3.75
N VAL A 126 0.58 -8.03 -2.81
CA VAL A 126 0.22 -8.41 -1.43
C VAL A 126 -0.54 -7.29 -0.73
N LEU A 127 -0.05 -6.04 -0.79
CA LEU A 127 -0.75 -4.88 -0.26
C LEU A 127 -2.12 -4.72 -0.92
N GLY A 128 -2.16 -4.87 -2.25
CA GLY A 128 -3.37 -4.76 -3.03
C GLY A 128 -4.43 -5.80 -2.67
N ALA A 129 -4.00 -7.02 -2.38
CA ALA A 129 -4.85 -8.12 -1.94
C ALA A 129 -5.37 -7.87 -0.52
N ALA A 130 -4.52 -7.42 0.41
CA ALA A 130 -4.92 -7.08 1.78
C ALA A 130 -6.02 -6.01 1.78
N MET A 131 -5.85 -4.93 1.00
CA MET A 131 -6.86 -3.89 0.83
C MET A 131 -8.15 -4.44 0.20
N GLY A 132 -8.03 -5.30 -0.80
CA GLY A 132 -9.19 -5.93 -1.46
C GLY A 132 -9.99 -6.84 -0.53
N PHE A 133 -9.34 -7.67 0.28
CA PHE A 133 -10.02 -8.53 1.26
C PHE A 133 -10.63 -7.71 2.41
N SER A 134 -9.92 -6.72 2.93
CA SER A 134 -10.47 -5.84 3.96
C SER A 134 -11.69 -5.07 3.44
N TYR A 135 -11.67 -4.60 2.19
CA TYR A 135 -12.85 -4.01 1.56
C TYR A 135 -13.99 -5.01 1.34
N ALA A 136 -13.69 -6.24 0.89
CA ALA A 136 -14.70 -7.26 0.67
C ALA A 136 -15.46 -7.60 1.97
N GLN A 137 -14.75 -7.57 3.10
CA GLN A 137 -15.28 -7.79 4.45
C GLN A 137 -16.09 -6.60 4.97
N THR A 138 -15.57 -5.37 4.89
CA THR A 138 -16.23 -4.20 5.50
C THR A 138 -17.25 -3.52 4.59
N ARG A 139 -17.09 -3.67 3.26
CA ARG A 139 -17.81 -2.92 2.22
C ARG A 139 -17.73 -1.41 2.42
N ASN A 140 -16.63 -0.93 2.99
CA ASN A 140 -16.38 0.46 3.34
C ASN A 140 -15.03 0.90 2.76
N LEU A 141 -15.02 1.96 1.94
CA LEU A 141 -13.80 2.46 1.30
C LEU A 141 -12.82 3.09 2.30
N LEU A 142 -13.30 3.53 3.47
CA LEU A 142 -12.41 4.06 4.51
C LEU A 142 -11.38 3.01 4.97
N THR A 143 -11.75 1.73 4.96
CA THR A 143 -10.85 0.64 5.35
C THR A 143 -9.61 0.55 4.46
N PRO A 144 -9.74 0.28 3.14
CA PRO A 144 -8.56 0.21 2.27
C PRO A 144 -7.88 1.57 2.12
N ILE A 145 -8.60 2.70 2.10
CA ILE A 145 -7.98 4.04 2.04
C ILE A 145 -7.06 4.26 3.24
N THR A 146 -7.49 3.85 4.42
CA THR A 146 -6.68 3.97 5.64
C THR A 146 -5.44 3.09 5.54
N ILE A 147 -5.57 1.82 5.16
CA ILE A 147 -4.42 0.92 4.97
C ILE A 147 -3.41 1.55 3.99
N HIS A 148 -3.89 2.00 2.83
CA HIS A 148 -3.07 2.59 1.78
C HIS A 148 -2.37 3.89 2.25
N ALA A 149 -3.12 4.80 2.87
CA ALA A 149 -2.60 6.05 3.41
C ALA A 149 -1.50 5.82 4.45
N PHE A 150 -1.71 4.87 5.36
CA PHE A 150 -0.72 4.52 6.39
C PHE A 150 0.53 3.88 5.78
N TRP A 151 0.37 3.01 4.78
CA TRP A 151 1.51 2.43 4.06
C TRP A 151 2.36 3.53 3.40
N ASN A 152 1.75 4.35 2.55
CA ASN A 152 2.47 5.38 1.78
C ASN A 152 3.11 6.43 2.71
N SER A 153 2.36 6.91 3.70
CA SER A 153 2.87 7.91 4.64
C SER A 153 3.96 7.32 5.55
N GLY A 154 3.78 6.08 5.99
CA GLY A 154 4.75 5.38 6.84
C GLY A 154 6.11 5.26 6.17
N VAL A 155 6.15 4.83 4.90
CA VAL A 155 7.39 4.76 4.13
C VAL A 155 8.06 6.14 4.04
N ILE A 156 7.32 7.19 3.65
CA ILE A 156 7.88 8.55 3.51
C ILE A 156 8.40 9.09 4.84
N LEU A 157 7.68 8.88 5.94
CA LEU A 157 8.07 9.35 7.26
C LEU A 157 9.31 8.62 7.78
N VAL A 158 9.42 7.31 7.57
CA VAL A 158 10.63 6.54 7.94
C VAL A 158 11.84 7.05 7.16
N LEU A 159 11.71 7.22 5.83
CA LEU A 159 12.80 7.75 5.01
C LEU A 159 13.19 9.17 5.42
N THR A 160 12.20 10.03 5.70
CA THR A 160 12.45 11.40 6.20
C THR A 160 13.19 11.35 7.53
N PHE A 161 12.78 10.49 8.47
CA PHE A 161 13.44 10.35 9.76
C PHE A 161 14.89 9.91 9.62
N LEU A 162 15.16 8.88 8.82
CA LEU A 162 16.52 8.40 8.56
C LEU A 162 17.39 9.49 7.93
N GLN A 163 16.86 10.24 6.96
CA GLN A 163 17.58 11.35 6.33
C GLN A 163 17.88 12.48 7.32
N LEU A 164 16.96 12.79 8.23
CA LEU A 164 17.19 13.77 9.30
C LEU A 164 18.25 13.32 10.31
N GLN A 165 18.49 12.02 10.46
CA GLN A 165 19.60 11.47 11.27
C GLN A 165 20.95 11.50 10.52
N GLY A 166 20.97 11.96 9.26
CA GLY A 166 22.20 12.08 8.47
C GLY A 166 22.60 10.80 7.73
N TYR A 167 21.72 9.80 7.65
CA TYR A 167 21.96 8.63 6.81
C TYR A 167 21.83 8.98 5.32
N ASP A 168 22.77 8.53 4.49
CA ASP A 168 22.59 8.55 3.04
C ASP A 168 21.63 7.42 2.64
N ILE A 169 20.39 7.80 2.36
CA ILE A 169 19.33 6.86 1.98
C ILE A 169 19.66 6.15 0.67
N LYS A 170 20.39 6.79 -0.25
CA LYS A 170 20.79 6.12 -1.50
C LYS A 170 21.79 5.02 -1.21
N GLU A 171 22.74 5.28 -0.33
CA GLU A 171 23.72 4.29 0.09
C GLU A 171 23.06 3.14 0.86
N LEU A 172 22.15 3.42 1.80
CA LEU A 172 21.37 2.39 2.51
C LEU A 172 20.54 1.50 1.58
N LEU A 173 19.91 2.10 0.57
CA LEU A 173 19.10 1.38 -0.42
C LEU A 173 19.95 0.61 -1.44
N GLN A 174 21.21 0.99 -1.63
CA GLN A 174 22.13 0.36 -2.61
C GLN A 174 23.14 -0.62 -1.99
N SER A 175 23.38 -0.56 -0.68
CA SER A 175 24.44 -1.32 0.03
C SER A 175 23.99 -2.62 0.69
N THR A 176 22.73 -3.02 0.53
CA THR A 176 22.19 -4.29 1.08
C THR A 176 21.56 -5.12 -0.03
#